data_AF-A0A3M1DFQ2-F1
#
_entry.id   AF-A0A3M1DFQ2-F1
#
_cell.length_a   1.000
_cell.length_b   1.000
_cell.length_c   1.000
_cell.angle_alpha   90.00
_cell.angle_beta   90.00
_cell.angle_gamma   90.00
#
_symmetry.space_group_name_H-M   'P 1'
#
loop_
_entity.id
_entity.type
_entity.pdbx_description
1 polymer ?
#
loop_
_entity_poly.entity_id
_entity_poly.type
_entity_poly.pdbx_seq_one_letter_code
_entity_poly.pdbx_strand_id
1 'polypeptide(L)'
;MRRVIGFLALVVIVLAACAQKPDFSRVPDDFRVSYGEYGVGGVREAILEENLTLKAYSLGYTTVRTYPLSQEEREQLYAAIGEAGFFSLEDHYENTLVLDGTAQLLTVTADGLTKSVFVRNTTVPAFAQVVGNLTAILTKREDPWGRVTIEEEYMQCLQWRLDCADSTSPICATRRAQCAEIEEQYLRFSTKNFSTKNK
;
A
#
# COMPACT_ATOMS: atom_id res chain seq x y z
N MET A 1 48.01 18.60 23.20
CA MET A 1 47.57 17.27 22.71
C MET A 1 46.41 16.67 23.52
N ARG A 2 46.46 16.55 24.86
CA ARG A 2 45.36 15.93 25.65
C ARG A 2 43.95 16.53 25.42
N ARG A 3 43.85 17.85 25.20
CA ARG A 3 42.56 18.53 24.91
C ARG A 3 42.00 18.25 23.51
N VAL A 4 42.87 18.00 22.52
CA VAL A 4 42.47 17.71 21.13
C VAL A 4 41.93 16.29 21.00
N ILE A 5 42.53 15.33 21.72
CA ILE A 5 42.08 13.94 21.77
C ILE A 5 40.67 13.83 22.40
N GLY A 6 40.42 14.58 23.48
CA GLY A 6 39.09 14.61 24.12
C GLY A 6 37.99 15.17 23.22
N PHE A 7 38.31 16.22 22.43
CA PHE A 7 37.35 16.81 21.50
C PHE A 7 37.04 15.88 20.32
N LEU A 8 38.05 15.22 19.75
CA LEU A 8 37.86 14.22 18.68
C LEU A 8 37.02 13.02 19.13
N ALA A 9 37.24 12.51 20.34
CA ALA A 9 36.44 11.42 20.89
C ALA A 9 34.96 11.82 21.07
N LEU A 10 34.69 13.05 21.54
CA LEU A 10 33.33 13.57 21.68
C LEU A 10 32.63 13.69 20.31
N VAL A 11 33.32 14.21 19.30
CA VAL A 11 32.78 14.34 17.94
C VAL A 11 32.44 12.97 17.35
N VAL A 12 33.28 11.95 17.54
CA VAL A 12 33.00 10.59 17.08
C VAL A 12 31.79 9.98 17.79
N ILE A 13 31.63 10.20 19.10
CA ILE A 13 30.47 9.70 19.86
C ILE A 13 29.17 10.37 19.38
N VAL A 14 29.19 11.68 19.14
CA VAL A 14 28.02 12.43 18.66
C VAL A 14 27.65 12.00 17.23
N LEU A 15 28.64 11.79 16.36
CA LEU A 15 28.40 11.31 14.99
C LEU A 15 27.89 9.86 14.96
N ALA A 16 28.35 8.99 15.86
CA ALA A 16 27.87 7.62 15.98
C ALA A 16 26.43 7.54 16.47
N ALA A 17 26.00 8.46 17.35
CA ALA A 17 24.61 8.54 17.83
C ALA A 17 23.62 8.94 16.72
N CYS A 18 24.08 9.66 15.68
CA CYS A 18 23.24 10.03 14.53
C CYS A 18 23.14 8.95 13.44
N ALA A 19 23.95 7.88 13.51
CA ALA A 19 23.99 6.82 12.49
C ALA A 19 23.32 5.51 12.97
N GLN A 20 22.37 5.59 13.90
CA GLN A 20 21.60 4.42 14.32
C GLN A 20 20.83 3.86 13.12
N LYS A 21 21.11 2.60 12.80
CA LYS A 21 20.37 1.79 11.84
C LYS A 21 19.58 0.74 12.62
N PRO A 22 18.38 0.35 12.16
CA PRO A 22 17.65 -0.77 12.75
C PRO A 22 18.48 -2.05 12.72
N ASP A 23 18.23 -2.95 13.68
CA ASP A 23 18.82 -4.27 13.71
C ASP A 23 18.01 -5.20 12.80
N PHE A 24 18.53 -5.52 11.62
CA PHE A 24 17.87 -6.38 10.66
C PHE A 24 17.97 -7.89 10.96
N SER A 25 18.50 -8.29 12.13
CA SER A 25 18.58 -9.70 12.53
C SER A 25 17.26 -10.28 13.06
N ARG A 26 16.32 -9.43 13.48
CA ARG A 26 14.99 -9.84 13.97
C ARG A 26 13.96 -8.74 13.67
N VAL A 27 12.72 -9.13 13.40
CA VAL A 27 11.62 -8.15 13.28
C VAL A 27 11.31 -7.56 14.67
N PRO A 28 11.39 -6.24 14.86
CA PRO A 28 11.06 -5.64 16.15
C PRO A 28 9.55 -5.53 16.37
N ASP A 29 9.14 -5.43 17.64
CA ASP A 29 7.72 -5.38 18.03
C ASP A 29 7.01 -4.13 17.49
N ASP A 30 7.75 -3.05 17.29
CA ASP A 30 7.26 -1.79 16.74
C ASP A 30 7.36 -1.71 15.20
N PHE A 31 7.68 -2.82 14.53
CA PHE A 31 7.78 -2.85 13.07
C PHE A 31 6.45 -2.51 12.39
N ARG A 32 6.43 -1.36 11.70
CA ARG A 32 5.28 -0.85 10.95
C ARG A 32 5.71 -0.33 9.58
N VAL A 33 4.88 -0.54 8.57
CA VAL A 33 5.09 -0.02 7.22
C VAL A 33 3.81 0.66 6.74
N SER A 34 3.92 1.90 6.25
CA SER A 34 2.83 2.60 5.57
C SER A 34 3.28 3.00 4.18
N TYR A 35 2.52 2.60 3.17
CA TYR A 35 2.75 2.93 1.78
C TYR A 35 1.54 3.68 1.24
N GLY A 36 1.77 4.78 0.53
CA GLY A 36 0.75 5.53 -0.19
C GLY A 36 1.18 5.74 -1.64
N GLU A 37 0.26 5.54 -2.57
CA GLU A 37 0.40 5.87 -3.99
C GLU A 37 -0.70 6.85 -4.38
N TYR A 38 -0.29 7.97 -4.95
CA TYR A 38 -1.15 9.11 -5.26
C TYR A 38 -1.00 9.45 -6.74
N GLY A 39 -2.12 9.48 -7.47
CA GLY A 39 -2.13 9.85 -8.87
C GLY A 39 -3.53 10.16 -9.41
N VAL A 40 -3.61 10.46 -10.70
CA VAL A 40 -4.87 10.80 -11.39
C VAL A 40 -5.89 9.66 -11.32
N GLY A 41 -5.43 8.41 -11.19
CA GLY A 41 -6.28 7.21 -11.06
C GLY A 41 -6.86 6.96 -9.67
N GLY A 42 -6.46 7.73 -8.65
CA GLY A 42 -6.92 7.56 -7.27
C GLY A 42 -5.78 7.50 -6.25
N VAL A 43 -6.13 7.11 -5.02
CA VAL A 43 -5.18 6.93 -3.92
C VAL A 43 -5.25 5.48 -3.44
N ARG A 44 -4.10 4.81 -3.33
CA ARG A 44 -3.97 3.51 -2.66
C ARG A 44 -3.06 3.67 -1.45
N GLU A 45 -3.52 3.22 -0.29
CA GLU A 45 -2.74 3.20 0.93
C GLU A 45 -2.69 1.78 1.49
N ALA A 46 -1.50 1.29 1.83
CA ALA A 46 -1.32 0.04 2.55
C ALA A 46 -0.65 0.34 3.90
N ILE A 47 -1.24 -0.15 4.98
CA ILE A 47 -0.72 0.01 6.34
C ILE A 47 -0.51 -1.38 6.92
N LEU A 48 0.72 -1.68 7.29
CA LEU A 48 1.15 -2.93 7.88
C LEU A 48 1.56 -2.66 9.32
N GLU A 49 0.85 -3.30 10.25
CA GLU A 49 1.18 -3.35 11.67
C GLU A 49 1.17 -4.82 12.11
N GLU A 50 0.19 -5.23 12.93
CA GLU A 50 -0.12 -6.65 13.19
C GLU A 50 -0.82 -7.31 11.99
N ASN A 51 -1.64 -6.53 11.29
CA ASN A 51 -2.35 -6.93 10.08
C ASN A 51 -1.97 -5.98 8.93
N LEU A 52 -2.19 -6.44 7.70
CA LEU A 52 -2.07 -5.63 6.51
C LEU A 52 -3.44 -5.05 6.15
N THR A 53 -3.61 -3.75 6.34
CA THR A 53 -4.82 -3.01 5.95
C THR A 53 -4.56 -2.24 4.66
N LEU A 54 -5.27 -2.61 3.60
CA LEU A 54 -5.33 -1.88 2.34
C LEU A 54 -6.54 -0.95 2.35
N LYS A 55 -6.30 0.33 2.05
CA LYS A 55 -7.32 1.33 1.78
C LYS A 55 -7.18 1.79 0.34
N ALA A 56 -8.23 1.67 -0.45
CA ALA A 56 -8.28 2.17 -1.82
C ALA A 56 -9.35 3.24 -1.93
N TYR A 57 -8.99 4.38 -2.50
CA TYR A 57 -9.86 5.53 -2.73
C TYR A 57 -9.99 5.75 -4.23
N SER A 58 -11.22 5.61 -4.75
CA SER A 58 -11.53 5.84 -6.16
C SER A 58 -12.89 6.52 -6.29
N LEU A 59 -12.95 7.65 -6.99
CA LEU A 59 -14.19 8.33 -7.40
C LEU A 59 -15.26 8.47 -6.31
N GLY A 60 -14.86 8.79 -5.07
CA GLY A 60 -15.79 8.98 -3.94
C GLY A 60 -16.08 7.73 -3.11
N TYR A 61 -15.51 6.58 -3.47
CA TYR A 61 -15.62 5.32 -2.72
C TYR A 61 -14.33 5.04 -1.97
N THR A 62 -14.46 4.48 -0.76
CA THR A 62 -13.35 3.97 0.04
C THR A 62 -13.57 2.50 0.29
N THR A 63 -12.65 1.67 -0.20
CA THR A 63 -12.58 0.25 0.12
C THR A 63 -11.54 0.05 1.19
N VAL A 64 -11.89 -0.62 2.29
CA VAL A 64 -10.93 -1.03 3.32
C VAL A 64 -10.94 -2.55 3.43
N ARG A 65 -9.79 -3.17 3.21
CA ARG A 65 -9.60 -4.62 3.36
C ARG A 65 -8.47 -4.87 4.33
N THR A 66 -8.67 -5.75 5.30
CA THR A 66 -7.65 -6.13 6.28
C THR A 66 -7.35 -7.61 6.14
N TYR A 67 -6.07 -7.93 6.00
CA TYR A 67 -5.56 -9.29 5.83
C TYR A 67 -4.64 -9.63 6.99
N PRO A 68 -4.78 -10.83 7.58
CA PRO A 68 -3.80 -11.32 8.54
C PRO A 68 -2.46 -11.51 7.83
N LEU A 69 -1.38 -11.06 8.46
CA LEU A 69 -0.04 -11.20 7.94
C LEU A 69 0.68 -12.33 8.67
N SER A 70 1.33 -13.22 7.93
CA SER A 70 2.13 -14.26 8.57
C SER A 70 3.44 -13.68 9.12
N GLN A 71 4.00 -14.34 10.13
CA GLN A 71 5.33 -13.98 10.65
C GLN A 71 6.40 -14.02 9.56
N GLU A 72 6.34 -15.02 8.67
CA GLU A 72 7.24 -15.17 7.53
C GLU A 72 7.14 -13.97 6.56
N GLU A 73 5.92 -13.49 6.27
CA GLU A 73 5.71 -12.32 5.40
C GLU A 73 6.28 -11.04 6.04
N ARG A 74 6.16 -10.88 7.36
CA ARG A 74 6.79 -9.76 8.10
C ARG A 74 8.31 -9.84 8.02
N GLU A 75 8.89 -11.02 8.24
CA GLU A 75 10.33 -11.25 8.18
C GLU A 75 10.89 -10.99 6.78
N GLN A 76 10.22 -11.48 5.74
CA GLN A 76 10.60 -11.23 4.34
C GLN A 76 10.59 -9.74 4.00
N LEU A 77 9.53 -9.01 4.38
CA LEU A 77 9.46 -7.58 4.13
C LEU A 77 10.53 -6.80 4.91
N TYR A 78 10.75 -7.15 6.17
CA TYR A 78 11.77 -6.51 7.00
C TYR A 78 13.19 -6.75 6.47
N ALA A 79 13.50 -7.98 6.04
CA ALA A 79 14.76 -8.30 5.38
C ALA A 79 14.94 -7.49 4.09
N ALA A 80 13.90 -7.38 3.26
CA ALA A 80 13.95 -6.60 2.01
C ALA A 80 14.23 -5.10 2.27
N ILE A 81 13.69 -4.53 3.36
CA ILE A 81 13.98 -3.16 3.79
C ILE A 81 15.47 -2.99 4.16
N GLY A 82 16.03 -3.96 4.87
CA GLY A 82 17.45 -3.99 5.24
C GLY A 82 18.37 -4.13 4.02
N GLU A 83 18.09 -5.08 3.14
CA GLU A 83 18.85 -5.32 1.91
C GLU A 83 18.83 -4.12 0.95
N ALA A 84 17.67 -3.46 0.83
CA ALA A 84 17.53 -2.24 0.03
C ALA A 84 18.28 -1.03 0.64
N GLY A 85 18.73 -1.12 1.90
CA GLY A 85 19.35 -0.01 2.61
C GLY A 85 18.40 1.18 2.80
N PHE A 86 17.10 0.92 2.95
CA PHE A 86 16.04 1.94 2.94
C PHE A 86 16.29 3.12 3.88
N PHE A 87 16.77 2.85 5.10
CA PHE A 87 17.08 3.88 6.11
C PHE A 87 18.24 4.81 5.72
N SER A 88 19.01 4.48 4.68
CA SER A 88 20.10 5.31 4.16
C SER A 88 19.69 6.13 2.93
N LEU A 89 18.46 6.01 2.45
CA LEU A 89 17.94 6.80 1.33
C LEU A 89 17.73 8.27 1.72
N GLU A 90 17.65 9.15 0.73
CA GLU A 90 17.18 10.52 0.93
C GLU A 90 15.67 10.52 1.19
N ASP A 91 15.19 11.56 1.89
CA ASP A 91 13.76 11.65 2.23
C ASP A 91 12.88 11.98 1.02
N HIS A 92 13.45 12.59 -0.04
CA HIS A 92 12.70 13.13 -1.17
C HIS A 92 13.42 12.93 -2.49
N TYR A 93 12.73 12.31 -3.46
CA TYR A 93 13.17 12.16 -4.83
C TYR A 93 12.10 12.66 -5.78
N GLU A 94 12.44 13.59 -6.67
CA GLU A 94 11.46 14.19 -7.59
C GLU A 94 12.07 14.53 -8.95
N ASN A 95 11.34 14.23 -10.02
CA ASN A 95 11.61 14.77 -11.35
C ASN A 95 10.53 15.79 -11.73
N THR A 96 10.89 17.07 -11.66
CA THR A 96 9.99 18.19 -11.92
C THR A 96 9.67 18.42 -13.40
N LEU A 97 10.37 17.72 -14.31
CA LEU A 97 10.12 17.83 -15.76
C LEU A 97 8.87 17.06 -16.20
N VAL A 98 8.41 16.12 -15.40
CA VAL A 98 7.18 15.36 -15.63
C VAL A 98 6.08 15.98 -14.77
N LEU A 99 5.05 16.52 -15.40
CA LEU A 99 3.95 17.21 -14.71
C LEU A 99 2.86 16.24 -14.28
N ASP A 100 2.52 15.28 -15.14
CA ASP A 100 1.52 14.26 -14.90
C ASP A 100 2.20 12.92 -14.59
N GLY A 101 2.21 12.55 -13.31
CA GLY A 101 2.72 11.26 -12.89
C GLY A 101 2.25 10.90 -11.50
N THR A 102 2.85 9.84 -10.95
CA THR A 102 2.50 9.30 -9.65
C THR A 102 3.47 9.80 -8.58
N ALA A 103 2.93 10.01 -7.38
CA ALA A 103 3.71 10.21 -6.17
C ALA A 103 3.53 8.99 -5.26
N GLN A 104 4.61 8.57 -4.63
CA GLN A 104 4.66 7.43 -3.73
C GLN A 104 5.32 7.87 -2.43
N LEU A 105 4.77 7.44 -1.30
CA LEU A 105 5.32 7.67 0.03
C LEU A 105 5.42 6.34 0.73
N LEU A 106 6.62 5.98 1.19
CA LEU A 106 6.83 4.81 2.04
C LEU A 106 7.39 5.28 3.38
N THR A 107 6.72 4.91 4.47
CA THR A 107 7.16 5.15 5.83
C THR A 107 7.39 3.82 6.52
N VAL A 108 8.56 3.65 7.11
CA VAL A 108 8.94 2.45 7.88
C VAL A 108 9.31 2.87 9.28
N THR A 109 8.75 2.20 10.29
CA THR A 109 9.16 2.31 11.69
C THR A 109 9.71 0.96 12.15
N ALA A 110 10.88 0.96 12.79
CA ALA A 110 11.54 -0.23 13.35
C ALA A 110 12.58 0.18 14.41
N ASP A 111 12.62 -0.52 15.55
CA ASP A 111 13.58 -0.28 16.64
C ASP A 111 13.58 1.18 17.14
N GLY A 112 12.40 1.82 17.17
CA GLY A 112 12.23 3.22 17.56
C GLY A 112 12.67 4.24 16.51
N LEU A 113 13.12 3.80 15.34
CA LEU A 113 13.50 4.66 14.22
C LEU A 113 12.38 4.71 13.19
N THR A 114 12.07 5.91 12.69
CA THR A 114 11.11 6.10 11.60
C THR A 114 11.80 6.77 10.43
N LYS A 115 11.65 6.20 9.23
CA LYS A 115 12.11 6.76 7.97
C LYS A 115 10.94 6.90 7.00
N SER A 116 10.80 8.07 6.39
CA SER A 116 9.84 8.32 5.32
C SER A 116 10.60 8.72 4.06
N VAL A 117 10.29 8.05 2.94
CA VAL A 117 10.85 8.36 1.63
C VAL A 117 9.70 8.67 0.69
N PHE A 118 9.74 9.86 0.10
CA PHE A 118 8.82 10.32 -0.91
C PHE A 118 9.48 10.26 -2.29
N VAL A 119 8.79 9.67 -3.26
CA VAL A 119 9.25 9.53 -4.65
C VAL A 119 8.15 10.06 -5.55
N ARG A 120 8.47 11.04 -6.41
CA ARG A 120 7.52 11.60 -7.37
C ARG A 120 8.11 11.67 -8.76
N ASN A 121 7.39 11.09 -9.72
CA ASN A 121 7.71 11.16 -11.14
C ASN A 121 9.12 10.68 -11.51
N THR A 122 9.74 9.85 -10.66
CA THR A 122 11.07 9.29 -10.83
C THR A 122 11.12 7.89 -10.25
N THR A 123 12.23 7.17 -10.43
CA THR A 123 12.41 5.81 -9.93
C THR A 123 13.66 5.73 -9.06
N VAL A 124 13.52 5.14 -7.88
CA VAL A 124 14.62 4.83 -6.96
C VAL A 124 14.67 3.31 -6.79
N PRO A 125 15.70 2.60 -7.30
CA PRO A 125 15.71 1.13 -7.32
C PRO A 125 15.50 0.48 -5.96
N ALA A 126 16.16 0.99 -4.92
CA ALA A 126 16.00 0.50 -3.54
C ALA A 126 14.57 0.68 -3.02
N PHE A 127 13.94 1.82 -3.30
CA PHE A 127 12.54 2.06 -2.96
C PHE A 127 11.61 1.09 -3.70
N ALA A 128 11.81 0.93 -5.01
CA ALA A 128 11.02 0.04 -5.85
C ALA A 128 11.12 -1.42 -5.41
N GLN A 129 12.28 -1.88 -4.92
CA GLN A 129 12.45 -3.21 -4.35
C GLN A 129 11.55 -3.45 -3.13
N VAL A 130 11.49 -2.49 -2.20
CA VAL A 130 10.65 -2.61 -1.00
C VAL A 130 9.16 -2.59 -1.38
N VAL A 131 8.75 -1.65 -2.24
CA VAL A 131 7.37 -1.56 -2.72
C VAL A 131 6.96 -2.80 -3.51
N GLY A 132 7.86 -3.37 -4.31
CA GLY A 132 7.63 -4.61 -5.04
C GLY A 132 7.36 -5.80 -4.12
N ASN A 133 8.11 -5.93 -3.02
CA ASN A 133 7.87 -6.97 -2.00
C ASN A 133 6.53 -6.76 -1.29
N LEU A 134 6.22 -5.53 -0.86
CA LEU A 134 4.92 -5.21 -0.26
C LEU A 134 3.76 -5.52 -1.23
N THR A 135 3.91 -5.15 -2.50
CA THR A 135 2.93 -5.42 -3.56
C THR A 135 2.79 -6.91 -3.84
N ALA A 136 3.87 -7.70 -3.75
CA ALA A 136 3.80 -9.15 -3.89
C ALA A 136 2.99 -9.80 -2.75
N ILE A 137 3.16 -9.32 -1.51
CA ILE A 137 2.32 -9.75 -0.38
C ILE A 137 0.86 -9.37 -0.64
N LEU A 138 0.60 -8.13 -1.07
CA LEU A 138 -0.75 -7.67 -1.41
C LEU A 138 -1.38 -8.51 -2.52
N THR A 139 -0.66 -8.77 -3.62
CA THR A 139 -1.12 -9.56 -4.78
C THR A 139 -1.34 -11.04 -4.46
N LYS A 140 -0.72 -11.59 -3.40
CA LYS A 140 -1.07 -12.95 -2.92
C LYS A 140 -2.45 -12.98 -2.24
N ARG A 141 -2.91 -11.84 -1.71
CA ARG A 141 -4.12 -11.69 -0.89
C ARG A 141 -5.28 -11.05 -1.65
N GLU A 142 -4.98 -10.10 -2.51
CA GLU A 142 -5.83 -9.72 -3.63
C GLU A 142 -5.87 -10.95 -4.54
N ASP A 143 -7.02 -11.61 -4.64
CA ASP A 143 -7.26 -12.65 -5.65
C ASP A 143 -6.65 -12.19 -6.99
N PRO A 144 -5.84 -13.00 -7.72
CA PRO A 144 -5.20 -12.58 -8.98
C PRO A 144 -6.18 -12.05 -10.05
N TRP A 145 -7.48 -12.17 -9.82
CA TRP A 145 -8.52 -11.52 -10.61
C TRP A 145 -8.83 -10.07 -10.25
N GLY A 146 -8.25 -9.48 -9.20
CA GLY A 146 -8.39 -8.06 -8.86
C GLY A 146 -9.84 -7.57 -8.91
N ARG A 147 -10.81 -8.47 -8.72
CA ARG A 147 -12.20 -8.12 -8.87
C ARG A 147 -12.50 -7.24 -7.67
N VAL A 148 -12.84 -5.99 -7.98
CA VAL A 148 -13.91 -5.27 -7.30
C VAL A 148 -14.82 -6.34 -6.70
N THR A 149 -14.97 -6.41 -5.36
CA THR A 149 -15.76 -7.51 -4.79
C THR A 149 -17.09 -7.51 -5.53
N ILE A 150 -17.71 -8.67 -5.74
CA ILE A 150 -19.00 -8.69 -6.43
C ILE A 150 -20.02 -7.74 -5.76
N GLU A 151 -19.82 -7.43 -4.46
CA GLU A 151 -20.50 -6.38 -3.72
C GLU A 151 -20.16 -4.96 -4.20
N GLU A 152 -18.88 -4.61 -4.39
CA GLU A 152 -18.45 -3.33 -4.95
C GLU A 152 -18.91 -3.14 -6.41
N GLU A 153 -18.87 -4.20 -7.24
CA GLU A 153 -19.38 -4.16 -8.63
C GLU A 153 -20.88 -3.94 -8.60
N TYR A 154 -21.58 -4.61 -7.69
CA TYR A 154 -23.00 -4.42 -7.48
C TYR A 154 -23.33 -3.01 -7.00
N MET A 155 -22.55 -2.42 -6.10
CA MET A 155 -22.72 -1.02 -5.67
C MET A 155 -22.50 -0.03 -6.83
N GLN A 156 -21.50 -0.27 -7.68
CA GLN A 156 -21.29 0.53 -8.88
C GLN A 156 -22.47 0.39 -9.86
N CYS A 157 -23.01 -0.83 -10.00
CA CYS A 157 -24.21 -1.06 -10.78
C CYS A 157 -25.42 -0.27 -10.25
N LEU A 158 -25.65 -0.27 -8.93
CA LEU A 158 -26.73 0.52 -8.33
C LEU A 158 -26.60 2.01 -8.66
N GLN A 159 -25.38 2.56 -8.64
CA GLN A 159 -25.14 3.94 -9.04
C GLN A 159 -25.45 4.16 -10.53
N TRP A 160 -24.99 3.27 -11.42
CA TRP A 160 -25.32 3.37 -12.84
C TRP A 160 -26.82 3.33 -13.11
N ARG A 161 -27.61 2.58 -12.33
CA ARG A 161 -29.07 2.57 -12.45
C ARG A 161 -29.68 3.94 -12.13
N LEU A 162 -29.15 4.62 -11.10
CA LEU A 162 -29.60 5.98 -10.75
C LEU A 162 -29.21 6.98 -11.85
N ASP A 163 -27.96 6.96 -12.29
CA ASP A 163 -27.45 7.88 -13.31
C ASP A 163 -28.12 7.69 -14.68
N CYS A 164 -28.55 6.47 -14.99
CA CYS A 164 -29.13 6.09 -16.27
C CYS A 164 -30.63 5.79 -16.19
N ALA A 165 -31.34 6.22 -15.14
CA ALA A 165 -32.77 5.92 -14.98
C ALA A 165 -33.59 6.33 -16.21
N ASP A 166 -33.40 7.57 -16.69
CA ASP A 166 -34.20 8.17 -17.78
C ASP A 166 -33.43 8.40 -19.09
N SER A 167 -32.16 8.00 -19.15
CA SER A 167 -31.28 8.29 -20.29
C SER A 167 -31.33 7.19 -21.35
N THR A 168 -31.51 7.56 -22.62
CA THR A 168 -31.43 6.63 -23.77
C THR A 168 -30.05 6.64 -24.44
N SER A 169 -29.05 7.25 -23.81
CA SER A 169 -27.72 7.33 -24.39
C SER A 169 -27.13 5.92 -24.61
N PRO A 170 -26.32 5.71 -25.66
CA PRO A 170 -25.64 4.43 -25.89
C PRO A 170 -24.80 3.97 -24.69
N ILE A 171 -24.19 4.91 -23.96
CA ILE A 171 -23.43 4.64 -22.73
C ILE A 171 -24.33 4.02 -21.66
N CYS A 172 -25.54 4.56 -21.48
CA CYS A 172 -26.50 4.02 -20.53
C CYS A 172 -27.07 2.66 -20.94
N ALA A 173 -27.22 2.39 -22.23
CA ALA A 173 -27.59 1.06 -22.70
C ALA A 173 -26.50 0.01 -22.35
N THR A 174 -25.22 0.34 -22.58
CA THR A 174 -24.09 -0.53 -22.22
C THR A 174 -24.01 -0.76 -20.71
N ARG A 175 -24.11 0.30 -19.89
CA ARG A 175 -24.07 0.19 -18.42
C ARG A 175 -25.20 -0.68 -17.87
N ARG A 176 -26.43 -0.57 -18.40
CA ARG A 176 -27.55 -1.43 -17.99
C ARG A 176 -27.31 -2.91 -18.32
N ALA A 177 -26.71 -3.22 -19.47
CA ALA A 177 -26.37 -4.60 -19.84
C ALA A 177 -25.31 -5.17 -18.90
N GLN A 178 -24.23 -4.42 -18.63
CA GLN A 178 -23.19 -4.80 -17.67
C GLN A 178 -23.76 -5.00 -16.25
N CYS A 179 -24.67 -4.12 -15.83
CA CYS A 179 -25.39 -4.23 -14.58
C CYS A 179 -26.11 -5.57 -14.41
N ALA A 180 -26.86 -6.01 -15.44
CA ALA A 180 -27.61 -7.26 -15.37
C ALA A 180 -26.71 -8.48 -15.12
N GLU A 181 -25.52 -8.51 -15.73
CA GLU A 181 -24.53 -9.57 -15.52
C GLU A 181 -23.96 -9.54 -14.10
N ILE A 182 -23.69 -8.35 -13.56
CA ILE A 182 -23.21 -8.16 -12.18
C ILE A 182 -24.29 -8.60 -11.16
N GLU A 183 -25.55 -8.20 -11.37
CA GLU A 183 -26.67 -8.58 -10.50
C GLU A 183 -26.83 -10.11 -10.44
N GLU A 184 -26.72 -10.81 -11.57
CA GLU A 184 -26.79 -12.28 -11.60
C GLU A 184 -25.62 -12.93 -10.83
N GLN A 185 -24.41 -12.43 -11.03
CA GLN A 185 -23.23 -12.91 -10.32
C GLN A 185 -23.35 -12.69 -8.80
N TYR A 186 -23.88 -11.54 -8.37
CA TYR A 186 -24.13 -11.21 -6.97
C TYR A 186 -25.16 -12.16 -6.32
N LEU A 187 -26.26 -12.48 -7.03
CA LEU A 187 -27.27 -13.42 -6.55
C LEU A 187 -26.70 -14.84 -6.38
N ARG A 188 -25.86 -15.31 -7.31
CA ARG A 188 -25.17 -16.61 -7.19
C ARG A 188 -24.19 -16.65 -6.03
N PHE A 189 -23.50 -15.54 -5.76
CA PHE A 189 -22.58 -15.43 -4.62
C PHE A 189 -23.31 -15.45 -3.27
N SER A 190 -24.35 -14.63 -3.12
CA SER A 190 -25.12 -14.53 -1.87
C SER A 190 -25.81 -15.84 -1.50
N THR A 191 -26.39 -16.55 -2.47
CA THR A 191 -27.05 -17.84 -2.24
C THR A 191 -26.09 -18.96 -1.80
N LYS A 192 -24.88 -19.03 -2.38
CA LYS A 192 -23.84 -19.98 -1.95
C LYS A 192 -23.38 -19.75 -0.52
N ASN A 193 -23.19 -18.48 -0.12
CA ASN A 193 -22.73 -18.12 1.23
C ASN A 193 -23.82 -18.29 2.31
N PHE A 194 -25.10 -18.21 1.95
CA PHE A 194 -26.19 -18.52 2.86
C PHE A 194 -26.30 -20.03 3.16
N SER A 195 -25.96 -20.90 2.20
CA SER A 195 -26.02 -22.36 2.39
C SER A 195 -24.95 -22.92 3.34
N THR A 196 -23.83 -22.22 3.53
CA THR A 196 -22.71 -22.68 4.36
C THR A 196 -22.80 -22.20 5.81
N LYS A 197 -23.59 -21.16 6.11
CA LYS A 197 -23.81 -20.66 7.48
C LYS A 197 -24.92 -21.37 8.26
N ASN A 198 -25.72 -22.21 7.61
CA ASN A 198 -26.83 -22.95 8.21
C ASN A 198 -26.54 -24.45 8.38
N LYS A 199 -25.26 -24.85 8.42
CA LYS A 199 -24.79 -26.18 8.81
C LYS A 199 -23.86 -26.05 9.99
#